data_AF-A0A6H0RWT8-F1
#
_entry.id   AF-A0A6H0RWT8-F1
#
_cell.length_a   1.000
_cell.length_b   1.000
_cell.length_c   1.000
_cell.angle_alpha   90.00
_cell.angle_beta   90.00
_cell.angle_gamma   90.00
#
_symmetry.space_group_name_H-M   'P 1'
#
loop_
_entity.id
_entity.type
_entity.pdbx_description
1 polymer ?
#
loop_
_entity_poly.entity_id
_entity_poly.type
_entity_poly.pdbx_seq_one_letter_code
_entity_poly.pdbx_strand_id
1 'polypeptide(L)'
;MMRRTATQARYRNALIGLAAGDAWGYQVEFRKYDRMPAYPVPAPKKIWRISDDTQMTLALHDALVDASGQLDDVDVLTKAITARFLEWQVDRDNNRAPGATCMGSLSRLRAGAQWHDADGARVRPGCGAVMRLAPAALCPDEVWLGVTALQAALTHKHPRAIASALVLSDAIRSATTVRGHFLEHAISAAMSVLSGQSPWLRDEFLLRVLSPMTADVPGMLAAGVKDVLIDALLDAFTVKQELFTLTPDVYGDPCVGIGEGWESASATAIALLVADMATAPGRRRAPLNGRDALAWASTSNGDSDSIASIAGAVIGAAHTGDRYWAGTKLNPRFEPRYAKALRNAPSSARSFLA
;
A
#
# COMPACT_ATOMS: atom_id res chain seq x y z
N MET A 1 -14.70 14.51 -23.31
CA MET A 1 -13.85 13.82 -22.30
C MET A 1 -14.55 12.50 -21.99
N MET A 2 -13.96 11.34 -22.28
CA MET A 2 -14.58 10.04 -21.94
C MET A 2 -14.81 9.97 -20.43
N ARG A 3 -16.03 9.59 -20.02
CA ARG A 3 -16.38 9.36 -18.62
C ARG A 3 -15.67 8.10 -18.13
N ARG A 4 -14.99 8.16 -16.98
CA ARG A 4 -14.32 7.00 -16.38
C ARG A 4 -15.35 6.01 -15.84
N THR A 5 -15.01 4.72 -15.84
CA THR A 5 -15.76 3.70 -15.08
C THR A 5 -15.58 3.92 -13.58
N ALA A 6 -16.43 3.30 -12.77
CA ALA A 6 -16.29 3.36 -11.31
C ALA A 6 -14.95 2.79 -10.83
N THR A 7 -14.48 1.67 -11.38
CA THR A 7 -13.15 1.11 -11.06
C THR A 7 -12.02 2.07 -11.46
N GLN A 8 -12.08 2.68 -12.64
CA GLN A 8 -11.07 3.67 -13.05
C GLN A 8 -11.04 4.90 -12.16
N ALA A 9 -12.20 5.37 -11.71
CA ALA A 9 -12.30 6.48 -10.78
C ALA A 9 -11.71 6.10 -9.41
N ARG A 10 -12.02 4.91 -8.90
CA ARG A 10 -11.42 4.35 -7.67
C ARG A 10 -9.91 4.24 -7.76
N TYR A 11 -9.40 3.63 -8.83
CA TYR A 11 -7.97 3.48 -9.05
C TYR A 11 -7.26 4.83 -9.15
N ARG A 12 -7.84 5.78 -9.89
CA ARG A 12 -7.34 7.16 -9.94
C ARG A 12 -7.30 7.80 -8.56
N ASN A 13 -8.36 7.66 -7.78
CA ASN A 13 -8.41 8.22 -6.43
C ASN A 13 -7.37 7.56 -5.52
N ALA A 14 -7.18 6.24 -5.61
CA ALA A 14 -6.13 5.54 -4.88
C ALA A 14 -4.74 6.09 -5.23
N LEU A 15 -4.41 6.22 -6.52
CA LEU A 15 -3.12 6.76 -6.97
C LEU A 15 -2.87 8.21 -6.56
N ILE A 16 -3.91 9.07 -6.60
CA ILE A 16 -3.78 10.47 -6.17
C ILE A 16 -3.60 10.55 -4.65
N GLY A 17 -4.36 9.77 -3.89
CA GLY A 17 -4.25 9.72 -2.44
C GLY A 17 -2.89 9.22 -2.00
N LEU A 18 -2.42 8.13 -2.62
CA LEU A 18 -1.09 7.55 -2.43
C LEU A 18 0.00 8.59 -2.67
N ALA A 19 0.03 9.18 -3.87
CA ALA A 19 1.08 10.16 -4.19
C ALA A 19 1.00 11.43 -3.35
N ALA A 20 -0.21 11.84 -2.94
CA ALA A 20 -0.39 12.99 -2.06
C ALA A 20 0.08 12.68 -0.63
N GLY A 21 -0.21 11.49 -0.12
CA GLY A 21 0.22 11.02 1.20
C GLY A 21 1.74 10.89 1.27
N ASP A 22 2.32 10.17 0.31
CA ASP A 22 3.78 10.07 0.10
C ASP A 22 4.42 11.46 0.16
N ALA A 23 4.07 12.37 -0.75
CA ALA A 23 4.73 13.67 -0.81
C ALA A 23 4.51 14.56 0.43
N TRP A 24 3.45 14.30 1.20
CA TRP A 24 3.14 15.03 2.43
C TRP A 24 3.96 14.49 3.60
N GLY A 25 4.07 13.17 3.74
CA GLY A 25 4.94 12.53 4.74
C GLY A 25 6.42 12.74 4.43
N TYR A 26 6.81 12.66 3.16
CA TYR A 26 8.21 12.76 2.72
C TYR A 26 8.85 14.11 3.12
N GLN A 27 8.05 15.18 3.22
CA GLN A 27 8.54 16.49 3.65
C GLN A 27 9.05 16.51 5.11
N VAL A 28 8.60 15.55 5.92
CA VAL A 28 8.93 15.40 7.34
C VAL A 28 9.49 14.01 7.68
N GLU A 29 9.83 13.19 6.68
CA GLU A 29 10.43 11.87 6.88
C GLU A 29 11.66 11.97 7.81
N PHE A 30 11.80 10.98 8.71
CA PHE A 30 12.83 10.91 9.75
C PHE A 30 12.76 11.98 10.86
N ARG A 31 11.78 12.90 10.82
CA ARG A 31 11.56 13.87 11.88
C ARG A 31 10.84 13.20 13.06
N LYS A 32 11.41 13.33 14.26
CA LYS A 32 10.73 12.88 15.47
C LYS A 32 9.48 13.70 15.75
N TYR A 33 8.45 13.05 16.31
CA TYR A 33 7.12 13.65 16.50
C TYR A 33 7.16 14.94 17.34
N ASP A 34 7.94 14.97 18.42
CA ASP A 34 8.15 16.15 19.28
C ASP A 34 8.86 17.33 18.58
N ARG A 35 9.43 17.09 17.38
CA ARG A 35 10.08 18.08 16.52
C ARG A 35 9.25 18.45 15.29
N MET A 36 8.00 17.98 15.19
CA MET A 36 7.11 18.32 14.08
C MET A 36 6.81 19.82 14.05
N PRO A 37 6.70 20.44 12.86
CA PRO A 37 6.55 21.90 12.73
C PRO A 37 5.18 22.41 13.20
N ALA A 38 4.16 21.56 13.19
CA ALA A 38 2.81 21.84 13.67
C ALA A 38 2.05 20.51 13.83
N TYR A 39 0.90 20.57 14.50
CA TYR A 39 -0.04 19.46 14.60
C TYR A 39 -1.42 19.84 14.02
N PRO A 40 -1.93 19.10 13.01
CA PRO A 40 -1.17 18.20 12.14
C PRO A 40 -0.19 18.98 11.23
N VAL A 41 0.78 18.28 10.64
CA VAL A 41 1.75 18.82 9.68
C VAL A 41 1.01 19.43 8.48
N PRO A 42 1.30 20.69 8.10
CA PRO A 42 0.63 21.33 6.97
C PRO A 42 1.05 20.73 5.63
N ALA A 43 0.19 20.89 4.63
CA ALA A 43 0.47 20.44 3.26
C ALA A 43 1.74 21.09 2.68
N PRO A 44 2.48 20.39 1.79
CA PRO A 44 3.61 20.99 1.10
C PRO A 44 3.23 22.30 0.39
N LYS A 45 3.95 23.38 0.68
CA LYS A 45 3.63 24.74 0.18
C LYS A 45 3.86 24.92 -1.32
N LYS A 46 4.73 24.11 -1.93
CA LYS A 46 5.18 24.26 -3.33
C LYS A 46 4.92 22.99 -4.13
N ILE A 47 5.98 22.39 -4.67
CA ILE A 47 5.92 21.13 -5.39
C ILE A 47 5.83 20.02 -4.35
N TRP A 48 4.88 19.11 -4.57
CA TRP A 48 4.69 17.90 -3.80
C TRP A 48 5.65 16.88 -4.38
N ARG A 49 6.82 16.75 -3.74
CA ARG A 49 7.88 15.85 -4.18
C ARG A 49 7.58 14.47 -3.59
N ILE A 50 7.31 13.52 -4.47
CA ILE A 50 7.06 12.11 -4.12
C ILE A 50 8.37 11.39 -3.76
N SER A 51 8.32 10.27 -3.05
CA SER A 51 9.41 9.38 -2.63
C SER A 51 9.41 8.07 -3.44
N ASP A 52 10.14 7.06 -2.99
CA ASP A 52 10.14 5.73 -3.62
C ASP A 52 8.76 5.05 -3.59
N ASP A 53 7.87 5.39 -2.66
CA ASP A 53 6.49 4.90 -2.59
C ASP A 53 5.75 5.05 -3.92
N THR A 54 5.61 6.29 -4.40
CA THR A 54 4.92 6.57 -5.65
C THR A 54 5.73 6.07 -6.84
N GLN A 55 7.06 6.14 -6.79
CA GLN A 55 7.89 5.69 -7.90
C GLN A 55 7.74 4.19 -8.14
N MET A 56 7.84 3.38 -7.08
CA MET A 56 7.64 1.94 -7.16
C MET A 56 6.18 1.57 -7.45
N THR A 57 5.21 2.35 -6.96
CA THR A 57 3.80 2.20 -7.38
C THR A 57 3.64 2.35 -8.89
N LEU A 58 4.25 3.39 -9.48
CA LEU A 58 4.18 3.62 -10.92
C LEU A 58 4.96 2.56 -11.70
N ALA A 59 6.10 2.09 -11.19
CA ALA A 59 6.84 0.98 -11.78
C ALA A 59 6.02 -0.32 -11.77
N LEU A 60 5.32 -0.62 -10.68
CA LEU A 60 4.40 -1.76 -10.61
C LEU A 60 3.23 -1.57 -11.57
N HIS A 61 2.64 -0.38 -11.63
CA HIS A 61 1.59 -0.06 -12.61
C HIS A 61 2.06 -0.34 -14.05
N ASP A 62 3.21 0.18 -14.45
CA ASP A 62 3.75 -0.01 -15.80
C ASP A 62 4.04 -1.50 -16.07
N ALA A 63 4.51 -2.26 -15.09
CA ALA A 63 4.73 -3.70 -15.22
C ALA A 63 3.43 -4.48 -15.49
N LEU A 64 2.34 -4.10 -14.81
CA LEU A 64 1.03 -4.73 -15.04
C LEU A 64 0.41 -4.31 -16.38
N VAL A 65 0.74 -3.13 -16.89
CA VAL A 65 0.39 -2.73 -18.26
C VAL A 65 1.17 -3.58 -19.26
N ASP A 66 2.48 -3.79 -19.07
CA ASP A 66 3.32 -4.58 -19.96
C ASP A 66 2.90 -6.06 -20.00
N ALA A 67 2.49 -6.62 -18.86
CA ALA A 67 2.00 -7.99 -18.74
C ALA A 67 0.50 -8.16 -19.06
N SER A 68 -0.17 -7.11 -19.54
CA SER A 68 -1.61 -7.16 -19.80
C SER A 68 -1.99 -8.28 -20.78
N GLY A 69 -3.10 -8.95 -20.47
CA GLY A 69 -3.57 -10.13 -21.20
C GLY A 69 -2.84 -11.43 -20.84
N GLN A 70 -1.82 -11.37 -19.98
CA GLN A 70 -1.00 -12.51 -19.53
C GLN A 70 -0.68 -12.39 -18.02
N LEU A 71 -1.58 -11.77 -17.24
CA LEU A 71 -1.38 -11.57 -15.79
C LEU A 71 -1.42 -12.89 -15.00
N ASP A 72 -2.00 -13.92 -15.59
CA ASP A 72 -2.03 -15.30 -15.10
C ASP A 72 -0.80 -16.10 -15.51
N ASP A 73 0.16 -15.53 -16.26
CA ASP A 73 1.44 -16.18 -16.55
C ASP A 73 2.50 -15.71 -15.55
N VAL A 74 2.95 -16.62 -14.68
CA VAL A 74 3.90 -16.31 -13.60
C VAL A 74 5.24 -15.83 -14.15
N ASP A 75 5.72 -16.37 -15.27
CA ASP A 75 7.01 -16.02 -15.84
C ASP A 75 6.95 -14.65 -16.52
N VAL A 76 5.89 -14.37 -17.28
CA VAL A 76 5.66 -13.06 -17.90
C VAL A 76 5.55 -11.99 -16.82
N LEU A 77 4.74 -12.24 -15.79
CA LEU A 77 4.53 -11.30 -14.69
C LEU A 77 5.83 -11.07 -13.89
N THR A 78 6.57 -12.13 -13.56
CA THR A 78 7.86 -12.03 -12.86
C THR A 78 8.85 -11.18 -13.65
N LYS A 79 8.97 -11.42 -14.97
CA LYS A 79 9.86 -10.66 -15.85
C LYS A 79 9.45 -9.19 -15.95
N ALA A 80 8.16 -8.91 -16.13
CA ALA A 80 7.66 -7.54 -16.26
C ALA A 80 7.90 -6.71 -14.99
N ILE A 81 7.54 -7.24 -13.81
CA ILE A 81 7.73 -6.53 -12.53
C ILE A 81 9.23 -6.35 -12.26
N THR A 82 10.04 -7.40 -12.47
CA THR A 82 11.49 -7.31 -12.29
C THR A 82 12.11 -6.26 -13.20
N ALA A 83 11.74 -6.24 -14.48
CA ALA A 83 12.26 -5.26 -15.45
C ALA A 83 11.95 -3.83 -15.01
N ARG A 84 10.70 -3.51 -14.67
CA ARG A 84 10.32 -2.15 -14.21
C ARG A 84 10.96 -1.75 -12.89
N PHE A 85 11.11 -2.68 -11.96
CA PHE A 85 11.82 -2.40 -10.70
C PHE A 85 13.33 -2.16 -10.94
N LEU A 86 13.96 -2.91 -11.85
CA LEU A 86 15.36 -2.70 -12.21
C LEU A 86 15.59 -1.41 -13.00
N GLU A 87 14.65 -1.00 -13.85
CA GLU A 87 14.63 0.31 -14.52
C GLU A 87 14.53 1.43 -13.48
N TRP A 88 13.57 1.32 -12.54
CA TRP A 88 13.44 2.27 -11.43
C TRP A 88 14.72 2.33 -10.59
N GLN A 89 15.36 1.19 -10.32
CA GLN A 89 16.55 1.14 -9.46
C GLN A 89 17.69 2.04 -9.97
N VAL A 90 17.83 2.25 -11.29
CA VAL A 90 18.86 3.14 -11.90
C VAL A 90 18.29 4.49 -12.34
N ASP A 91 17.02 4.77 -12.08
CA ASP A 91 16.43 6.05 -12.43
C ASP A 91 17.09 7.19 -11.62
N ARG A 92 17.32 8.33 -12.28
CA ARG A 92 17.92 9.52 -11.64
C ARG A 92 17.12 10.04 -10.45
N ASP A 93 15.81 9.78 -10.43
CA ASP A 93 14.92 10.19 -9.36
C ASP A 93 14.89 9.17 -8.20
N ASN A 94 15.55 8.01 -8.32
CA ASN A 94 15.76 7.06 -7.22
C ASN A 94 16.86 7.54 -6.25
N ASN A 95 16.60 8.70 -5.65
CA ASN A 95 17.46 9.38 -4.69
C ASN A 95 16.65 9.92 -3.50
N ARG A 96 15.51 9.28 -3.23
CA ARG A 96 14.47 9.75 -2.32
C ARG A 96 14.20 8.71 -1.25
N ALA A 97 15.27 8.40 -0.50
CA ALA A 97 15.30 7.47 0.63
C ALA A 97 14.87 6.00 0.39
N PRO A 98 15.17 5.38 -0.78
CA PRO A 98 14.77 3.99 -1.00
C PRO A 98 15.35 3.03 0.05
N GLY A 99 14.50 2.14 0.57
CA GLY A 99 14.91 1.20 1.61
C GLY A 99 16.03 0.24 1.18
N ALA A 100 17.01 0.01 2.08
CA ALA A 100 18.17 -0.85 1.83
C ALA A 100 17.80 -2.32 1.51
N THR A 101 16.66 -2.80 2.02
CA THR A 101 16.13 -4.12 1.69
C THR A 101 15.75 -4.21 0.23
N CYS A 102 14.96 -3.25 -0.27
CA CYS A 102 14.52 -3.20 -1.66
C CYS A 102 15.72 -3.13 -2.61
N MET A 103 16.59 -2.14 -2.38
CA MET A 103 17.80 -1.94 -3.20
C MET A 103 18.73 -3.15 -3.19
N GLY A 104 18.88 -3.79 -2.02
CA GLY A 104 19.69 -5.01 -1.89
C GLY A 104 19.12 -6.21 -2.64
N SER A 105 17.80 -6.39 -2.64
CA SER A 105 17.12 -7.43 -3.42
C SER A 105 17.27 -7.19 -4.92
N LEU A 106 16.99 -5.97 -5.38
CA LEU A 106 17.10 -5.62 -6.80
C LEU A 106 18.52 -5.76 -7.33
N SER A 107 19.56 -5.43 -6.54
CA SER A 107 20.95 -5.69 -6.92
C SER A 107 21.26 -7.18 -7.12
N ARG A 108 20.65 -8.07 -6.34
CA ARG A 108 20.81 -9.53 -6.48
C ARG A 108 20.09 -10.05 -7.72
N LEU A 109 18.87 -9.56 -7.97
CA LEU A 109 18.13 -9.90 -9.20
C LEU A 109 18.88 -9.41 -10.45
N ARG A 110 19.44 -8.19 -10.42
CA ARG A 110 20.29 -7.66 -11.50
C ARG A 110 21.51 -8.53 -11.76
N ALA A 111 22.07 -9.16 -10.72
CA ALA A 111 23.19 -10.08 -10.83
C ALA A 111 22.79 -11.48 -11.34
N GLY A 112 21.50 -11.74 -11.58
CA GLY A 112 20.98 -12.97 -12.16
C GLY A 112 20.36 -13.95 -11.17
N ALA A 113 20.35 -13.64 -9.86
CA ALA A 113 19.68 -14.49 -8.87
C ALA A 113 18.16 -14.52 -9.12
N GLN A 114 17.52 -15.68 -8.93
CA GLN A 114 16.06 -15.72 -8.91
C GLN A 114 15.55 -15.21 -7.56
N TRP A 115 14.37 -14.62 -7.56
CA TRP A 115 13.85 -13.95 -6.36
C TRP A 115 13.63 -14.90 -5.18
N HIS A 116 13.26 -16.15 -5.45
CA HIS A 116 13.03 -17.17 -4.42
C HIS A 116 14.34 -17.78 -3.88
N ASP A 117 15.45 -17.71 -4.61
CA ASP A 117 16.75 -18.31 -4.23
C ASP A 117 17.26 -17.78 -2.90
N ALA A 118 18.03 -18.60 -2.16
CA ALA A 118 18.59 -18.20 -0.86
C ALA A 118 19.37 -16.88 -0.90
N ASP A 119 20.09 -16.63 -1.99
CA ASP A 119 20.83 -15.40 -2.30
C ASP A 119 20.05 -14.41 -3.18
N GLY A 120 18.77 -14.67 -3.46
CA GLY A 120 17.83 -13.82 -4.17
C GLY A 120 17.23 -12.69 -3.31
N ALA A 121 15.92 -12.46 -3.41
CA ALA A 121 15.26 -11.40 -2.65
C ALA A 121 15.48 -11.58 -1.13
N ARG A 122 15.61 -10.47 -0.41
CA ARG A 122 15.95 -10.49 1.02
C ARG A 122 14.75 -10.94 1.86
N VAL A 123 15.02 -11.79 2.85
CA VAL A 123 14.07 -12.22 3.88
C VAL A 123 13.98 -11.12 4.95
N ARG A 124 13.31 -10.02 4.62
CA ARG A 124 13.10 -8.87 5.52
C ARG A 124 11.68 -8.33 5.39
N PRO A 125 10.99 -7.97 6.50
CA PRO A 125 9.58 -7.60 6.50
C PRO A 125 9.32 -6.09 6.33
N GLY A 126 10.14 -5.38 5.55
CA GLY A 126 9.99 -3.92 5.37
C GLY A 126 8.67 -3.49 4.72
N CYS A 127 8.21 -2.27 5.01
CA CYS A 127 7.00 -1.64 4.45
C CYS A 127 7.02 -1.50 2.91
N GLY A 128 8.20 -1.59 2.28
CA GLY A 128 8.35 -1.54 0.83
C GLY A 128 7.45 -2.51 0.05
N ALA A 129 7.08 -3.64 0.66
CA ALA A 129 6.15 -4.60 0.08
C ALA A 129 4.70 -4.10 -0.02
N VAL A 130 4.30 -3.16 0.85
CA VAL A 130 2.91 -2.69 1.01
C VAL A 130 2.69 -1.26 0.51
N MET A 131 3.71 -0.39 0.54
CA MET A 131 3.62 1.03 0.11
C MET A 131 3.18 1.20 -1.35
N ARG A 132 3.45 0.21 -2.21
CA ARG A 132 3.26 0.28 -3.67
C ARG A 132 2.08 -0.51 -4.21
N LEU A 133 1.24 -1.04 -3.33
CA LEU A 133 0.36 -2.17 -3.59
C LEU A 133 -0.91 -1.86 -4.42
N ALA A 134 -1.31 -0.59 -4.50
CA ALA A 134 -2.58 -0.18 -5.11
C ALA A 134 -2.86 -0.75 -6.53
N PRO A 135 -1.88 -0.88 -7.45
CA PRO A 135 -2.09 -1.53 -8.75
C PRO A 135 -2.46 -3.00 -8.64
N ALA A 136 -1.76 -3.78 -7.82
CA ALA A 136 -1.99 -5.21 -7.65
C ALA A 136 -3.37 -5.51 -7.03
N ALA A 137 -3.79 -4.68 -6.08
CA ALA A 137 -5.07 -4.85 -5.38
C ALA A 137 -6.32 -4.70 -6.25
N LEU A 138 -6.19 -4.07 -7.42
CA LEU A 138 -7.29 -3.82 -8.35
C LEU A 138 -7.14 -4.59 -9.67
N CYS A 139 -6.27 -5.60 -9.71
CA CYS A 139 -6.24 -6.63 -10.73
C CYS A 139 -7.53 -7.48 -10.73
N PRO A 140 -7.76 -8.29 -11.80
CA PRO A 140 -8.89 -9.22 -11.88
C PRO A 140 -8.90 -10.23 -10.73
N ASP A 141 -10.10 -10.74 -10.45
CA ASP A 141 -10.40 -11.63 -9.32
C ASP A 141 -9.53 -12.90 -9.35
N GLU A 142 -9.21 -13.37 -10.55
CA GLU A 142 -8.45 -14.60 -10.80
C GLU A 142 -6.96 -14.47 -10.50
N VAL A 143 -6.42 -13.24 -10.44
CA VAL A 143 -4.96 -13.04 -10.38
C VAL A 143 -4.48 -12.13 -9.25
N TRP A 144 -5.35 -11.33 -8.62
CA TRP A 144 -4.91 -10.30 -7.67
C TRP A 144 -4.10 -10.86 -6.49
N LEU A 145 -4.43 -12.04 -5.97
CA LEU A 145 -3.70 -12.68 -4.88
C LEU A 145 -2.26 -13.00 -5.29
N GLY A 146 -2.09 -13.69 -6.42
CA GLY A 146 -0.77 -14.04 -6.95
C GLY A 146 0.05 -12.81 -7.34
N VAL A 147 -0.56 -11.81 -7.99
CA VAL A 147 0.11 -10.54 -8.33
C VAL A 147 0.60 -9.82 -7.06
N THR A 148 -0.25 -9.73 -6.04
CA THR A 148 0.08 -9.12 -4.75
C THR A 148 1.23 -9.83 -4.04
N ALA A 149 1.21 -11.16 -4.03
CA ALA A 149 2.26 -11.95 -3.40
C ALA A 149 3.59 -11.84 -4.16
N LEU A 150 3.57 -11.93 -5.49
CA LEU A 150 4.77 -11.87 -6.33
C LEU A 150 5.47 -10.51 -6.22
N GLN A 151 4.73 -9.41 -6.33
CA GLN A 151 5.34 -8.08 -6.24
C GLN A 151 6.01 -7.85 -4.87
N ALA A 152 5.44 -8.40 -3.80
CA ALA A 152 6.03 -8.33 -2.46
C ALA A 152 7.31 -9.17 -2.41
N ALA A 153 7.20 -10.45 -2.80
CA ALA A 153 8.28 -11.43 -2.70
C ALA A 153 9.52 -11.08 -3.54
N LEU A 154 9.35 -10.38 -4.67
CA LEU A 154 10.46 -9.90 -5.52
C LEU A 154 11.47 -9.01 -4.79
N THR A 155 11.08 -8.38 -3.67
CA THR A 155 11.98 -7.51 -2.89
C THR A 155 12.02 -7.84 -1.41
N HIS A 156 10.93 -8.38 -0.86
CA HIS A 156 10.70 -8.65 0.55
C HIS A 156 10.07 -10.04 0.70
N LYS A 157 10.84 -11.11 0.48
CA LYS A 157 10.32 -12.50 0.54
C LYS A 157 10.06 -13.01 1.96
N HIS A 158 9.92 -12.11 2.93
CA HIS A 158 9.57 -12.47 4.30
C HIS A 158 8.08 -12.83 4.37
N PRO A 159 7.69 -13.93 5.05
CA PRO A 159 6.28 -14.33 5.16
C PRO A 159 5.35 -13.21 5.65
N ARG A 160 5.76 -12.46 6.69
CA ARG A 160 5.06 -11.27 7.18
C ARG A 160 4.78 -10.21 6.10
N ALA A 161 5.76 -9.91 5.25
CA ALA A 161 5.59 -8.91 4.19
C ALA A 161 4.56 -9.36 3.15
N ILE A 162 4.60 -10.64 2.78
CA ILE A 162 3.64 -11.24 1.85
C ILE A 162 2.23 -11.25 2.47
N ALA A 163 2.10 -11.71 3.72
CA ALA A 163 0.81 -11.74 4.42
C ALA A 163 0.21 -10.34 4.60
N SER A 164 1.03 -9.35 4.99
CA SER A 164 0.60 -7.96 5.13
C SER A 164 0.15 -7.37 3.80
N ALA A 165 0.86 -7.67 2.71
CA ALA A 165 0.45 -7.26 1.37
C ALA A 165 -0.90 -7.88 0.96
N LEU A 166 -1.13 -9.17 1.23
CA LEU A 166 -2.42 -9.80 0.94
C LEU A 166 -3.56 -9.16 1.73
N VAL A 167 -3.38 -8.93 3.04
CA VAL A 167 -4.38 -8.30 3.91
C VAL A 167 -4.69 -6.86 3.48
N LEU A 168 -3.66 -6.05 3.20
CA LEU A 168 -3.86 -4.68 2.72
C LEU A 168 -4.53 -4.65 1.34
N SER A 169 -4.16 -5.57 0.45
CA SER A 169 -4.74 -5.69 -0.89
C SER A 169 -6.23 -6.00 -0.81
N ASP A 170 -6.62 -6.93 0.06
CA ASP A 170 -8.03 -7.27 0.32
C ASP A 170 -8.81 -6.05 0.84
N ALA A 171 -8.22 -5.27 1.76
CA ALA A 171 -8.80 -4.04 2.27
C ALA A 171 -9.00 -2.96 1.18
N ILE A 172 -8.00 -2.75 0.30
CA ILE A 172 -8.11 -1.81 -0.83
C ILE A 172 -9.21 -2.25 -1.81
N ARG A 173 -9.26 -3.55 -2.12
CA ARG A 173 -10.23 -4.12 -3.05
C ARG A 173 -11.65 -4.00 -2.52
N SER A 174 -11.84 -4.28 -1.22
CA SER A 174 -13.10 -4.18 -0.49
C SER A 174 -13.47 -2.75 -0.05
N ALA A 175 -12.62 -1.75 -0.31
CA ALA A 175 -12.71 -0.43 0.32
C ALA A 175 -14.05 0.30 0.16
N THR A 176 -14.81 0.04 -0.91
CA THR A 176 -16.13 0.65 -1.11
C THR A 176 -17.21 0.09 -0.17
N THR A 177 -17.04 -1.14 0.30
CA THR A 177 -18.01 -1.85 1.16
C THR A 177 -17.63 -1.79 2.64
N VAL A 178 -16.34 -1.67 2.97
CA VAL A 178 -15.83 -1.72 4.36
C VAL A 178 -15.45 -0.34 4.94
N ARG A 179 -15.97 0.75 4.38
CA ARG A 179 -15.69 2.13 4.86
C ARG A 179 -15.95 2.27 6.36
N GLY A 180 -14.94 2.74 7.11
CA GLY A 180 -14.97 2.88 8.56
C GLY A 180 -14.80 1.57 9.34
N HIS A 181 -14.58 0.44 8.64
CA HIS A 181 -14.42 -0.91 9.20
C HIS A 181 -13.24 -1.68 8.56
N PHE A 182 -12.20 -0.97 8.11
CA PHE A 182 -11.01 -1.54 7.49
C PHE A 182 -10.23 -2.44 8.46
N LEU A 183 -10.04 -2.01 9.71
CA LEU A 183 -9.34 -2.82 10.71
C LEU A 183 -10.10 -4.10 11.03
N GLU A 184 -11.41 -4.02 11.25
CA GLU A 184 -12.28 -5.19 11.49
C GLU A 184 -12.20 -6.18 10.31
N HIS A 185 -12.25 -5.66 9.08
CA HIS A 185 -12.11 -6.48 7.87
C HIS A 185 -10.74 -7.14 7.78
N ALA A 186 -9.65 -6.40 8.01
CA ALA A 186 -8.28 -6.92 7.98
C ALA A 186 -8.03 -7.96 9.08
N ILE A 187 -8.53 -7.75 10.30
CA ILE A 187 -8.48 -8.73 11.39
C ILE A 187 -9.23 -9.99 10.99
N SER A 188 -10.43 -9.87 10.42
CA SER A 188 -11.20 -11.02 9.96
C SER A 188 -10.46 -11.81 8.88
N ALA A 189 -9.86 -11.13 7.90
CA ALA A 189 -9.06 -11.76 6.85
C ALA A 189 -7.84 -12.49 7.43
N ALA A 190 -7.06 -11.83 8.29
CA ALA A 190 -5.93 -12.41 9.00
C ALA A 190 -6.32 -13.65 9.84
N MET A 191 -7.39 -13.56 10.62
CA MET A 191 -7.91 -14.67 11.42
C MET A 191 -8.37 -15.85 10.56
N SER A 192 -8.98 -15.59 9.40
CA SER A 192 -9.38 -16.66 8.47
C SER A 192 -8.18 -17.41 7.88
N VAL A 193 -7.04 -16.73 7.69
CA VAL A 193 -5.78 -17.38 7.31
C VAL A 193 -5.27 -18.26 8.45
N LEU A 194 -5.28 -17.75 9.69
CA LEU A 194 -4.84 -18.51 10.87
C LEU A 194 -5.71 -19.75 11.15
N SER A 195 -7.02 -19.67 10.92
CA SER A 195 -7.95 -20.78 11.13
C SER A 195 -7.97 -21.80 9.97
N GLY A 196 -7.24 -21.54 8.88
CA GLY A 196 -7.28 -22.40 7.69
C GLY A 196 -8.54 -22.26 6.85
N GLN A 197 -9.38 -21.26 7.13
CA GLN A 197 -10.69 -21.07 6.47
C GLN A 197 -10.63 -20.09 5.29
N SER A 198 -9.57 -19.28 5.19
CA SER A 198 -9.43 -18.29 4.12
C SER A 198 -9.47 -18.96 2.74
N PRO A 199 -10.24 -18.43 1.77
CA PRO A 199 -10.24 -18.93 0.40
C PRO A 199 -8.86 -18.76 -0.26
N TRP A 200 -8.03 -17.83 0.21
CA TRP A 200 -6.67 -17.61 -0.32
C TRP A 200 -5.81 -18.87 -0.24
N LEU A 201 -6.04 -19.73 0.76
CA LEU A 201 -5.26 -20.96 0.98
C LEU A 201 -5.54 -22.04 -0.08
N ARG A 202 -6.55 -21.82 -0.93
CA ARG A 202 -6.94 -22.71 -2.04
C ARG A 202 -6.84 -22.01 -3.40
N ASP A 203 -6.36 -20.77 -3.44
CA ASP A 203 -6.24 -20.00 -4.67
C ASP A 203 -5.10 -20.57 -5.54
N GLU A 204 -5.44 -21.17 -6.69
CA GLU A 204 -4.48 -21.89 -7.53
C GLU A 204 -3.35 -20.98 -8.02
N PHE A 205 -3.65 -19.72 -8.34
CA PHE A 205 -2.66 -18.79 -8.87
C PHE A 205 -1.66 -18.35 -7.79
N LEU A 206 -2.15 -17.98 -6.60
CA LEU A 206 -1.31 -17.66 -5.45
C LEU A 206 -0.41 -18.83 -5.06
N LEU A 207 -0.97 -20.05 -5.00
CA LEU A 207 -0.22 -21.26 -4.68
C LEU A 207 0.89 -21.50 -5.72
N ARG A 208 0.59 -21.34 -7.01
CA ARG A 208 1.58 -21.46 -8.08
C ARG A 208 2.68 -20.41 -7.96
N VAL A 209 2.34 -19.14 -7.74
CA VAL A 209 3.30 -18.04 -7.55
C VAL A 209 4.26 -18.30 -6.39
N LEU A 210 3.76 -18.82 -5.26
CA LEU A 210 4.55 -19.01 -4.05
C LEU A 210 5.23 -20.38 -3.94
N SER A 211 4.85 -21.34 -4.79
CA SER A 211 5.44 -22.69 -4.83
C SER A 211 6.97 -22.73 -4.94
N PRO A 212 7.67 -21.79 -5.62
CA PRO A 212 9.15 -21.79 -5.62
C PRO A 212 9.77 -21.48 -4.26
N MET A 213 9.03 -20.84 -3.33
CA MET A 213 9.52 -20.55 -1.98
C MET A 213 9.32 -21.71 -1.01
N THR A 214 8.18 -22.40 -1.12
CA THR A 214 7.75 -23.41 -0.15
C THR A 214 6.67 -24.31 -0.74
N ALA A 215 6.69 -25.58 -0.34
CA ALA A 215 5.58 -26.50 -0.60
C ALA A 215 4.37 -26.27 0.33
N ASP A 216 4.58 -25.64 1.49
CA ASP A 216 3.55 -25.30 2.47
C ASP A 216 3.26 -23.79 2.47
N VAL A 217 2.60 -23.33 1.39
CA VAL A 217 2.15 -21.94 1.28
C VAL A 217 1.16 -21.57 2.41
N PRO A 218 0.16 -22.40 2.77
CA PRO A 218 -0.74 -22.08 3.88
C PRO A 218 -0.02 -21.87 5.21
N GLY A 219 0.92 -22.76 5.57
CA GLY A 219 1.72 -22.61 6.78
C GLY A 219 2.61 -21.36 6.76
N MET A 220 3.20 -21.02 5.60
CA MET A 220 3.97 -19.79 5.44
C MET A 220 3.11 -18.54 5.66
N LEU A 221 1.92 -18.47 5.05
CA LEU A 221 1.01 -17.34 5.23
C LEU A 221 0.54 -17.23 6.69
N ALA A 222 0.19 -18.35 7.33
CA ALA A 222 -0.17 -18.37 8.74
C ALA A 222 0.99 -17.91 9.65
N ALA A 223 2.22 -18.32 9.36
CA ALA A 223 3.41 -17.84 10.07
C ALA A 223 3.62 -16.33 9.87
N GLY A 224 3.40 -15.82 8.66
CA GLY A 224 3.46 -14.39 8.36
C GLY A 224 2.41 -13.57 9.10
N VAL A 225 1.19 -14.10 9.27
CA VAL A 225 0.13 -13.43 10.04
C VAL A 225 0.45 -13.43 11.55
N LYS A 226 0.96 -14.54 12.09
CA LYS A 226 1.36 -14.63 13.52
C LYS A 226 2.54 -13.75 13.87
N ASP A 227 3.42 -13.48 12.91
CA ASP A 227 4.58 -12.63 13.09
C ASP A 227 4.18 -11.15 13.04
N VAL A 228 3.75 -10.61 14.17
CA VAL A 228 3.41 -9.17 14.40
C VAL A 228 2.15 -8.67 13.70
N LEU A 229 1.76 -9.20 12.54
CA LEU A 229 0.64 -8.66 11.75
C LEU A 229 -0.70 -8.67 12.50
N ILE A 230 -1.09 -9.80 13.08
CA ILE A 230 -2.36 -9.86 13.83
C ILE A 230 -2.34 -8.96 15.06
N ASP A 231 -1.22 -8.90 15.78
CA ASP A 231 -1.06 -8.08 16.98
C ASP A 231 -1.16 -6.58 16.63
N ALA A 232 -0.43 -6.13 15.61
CA ALA A 232 -0.49 -4.75 15.14
C ALA A 232 -1.90 -4.33 14.70
N LEU A 233 -2.65 -5.21 14.05
CA LEU A 233 -4.04 -4.96 13.66
C LEU A 233 -4.97 -4.82 14.89
N LEU A 234 -4.79 -5.66 15.91
CA LEU A 234 -5.57 -5.60 17.15
C LEU A 234 -5.23 -4.37 18.00
N ASP A 235 -3.94 -4.01 18.06
CA ASP A 235 -3.46 -2.79 18.70
C ASP A 235 -4.05 -1.55 18.02
N ALA A 236 -4.00 -1.50 16.69
CA ALA A 236 -4.61 -0.42 15.91
C ALA A 236 -6.13 -0.34 16.11
N PHE A 237 -6.81 -1.48 16.24
CA PHE A 237 -8.24 -1.50 16.56
C PHE A 237 -8.52 -0.97 17.97
N THR A 238 -7.68 -1.27 18.94
CA THR A 238 -7.79 -0.74 20.31
C THR A 238 -7.61 0.78 20.31
N VAL A 239 -6.57 1.29 19.64
CA VAL A 239 -6.34 2.73 19.45
C VAL A 239 -7.53 3.39 18.74
N LYS A 240 -8.09 2.77 17.70
CA LYS A 240 -9.31 3.26 17.02
C LYS A 240 -10.45 3.49 18.01
N GLN A 241 -10.71 2.54 18.92
CA GLN A 241 -11.79 2.67 19.92
C GLN A 241 -11.54 3.86 20.86
N GLU A 242 -10.31 4.05 21.31
CA GLU A 242 -9.93 5.19 22.15
C GLU A 242 -10.13 6.52 21.40
N LEU A 243 -9.65 6.62 20.16
CA LEU A 243 -9.75 7.84 19.35
C LEU A 243 -11.19 8.25 19.03
N PHE A 244 -12.15 7.30 18.97
CA PHE A 244 -13.57 7.64 18.82
C PHE A 244 -14.16 8.38 20.03
N THR A 245 -13.50 8.33 21.19
CA THR A 245 -13.89 9.09 22.38
C THR A 245 -13.29 10.49 22.41
N LEU A 246 -12.39 10.79 21.47
CA LEU A 246 -11.62 12.03 21.41
C LEU A 246 -12.01 12.89 20.19
N THR A 247 -11.59 14.14 20.22
CA THR A 247 -11.69 15.05 19.08
C THR A 247 -10.38 15.01 18.26
N PRO A 248 -10.44 15.22 16.93
CA PRO A 248 -9.27 15.13 16.06
C PRO A 248 -8.07 16.01 16.43
N ASP A 249 -8.28 17.13 17.13
CA ASP A 249 -7.23 18.04 17.58
C ASP A 249 -6.32 17.45 18.67
N VAL A 250 -6.71 16.33 19.27
CA VAL A 250 -5.95 15.66 20.33
C VAL A 250 -5.60 14.20 20.03
N TYR A 251 -5.72 13.75 18.76
CA TYR A 251 -5.41 12.35 18.39
C TYR A 251 -3.94 11.96 18.63
N GLY A 252 -3.03 12.93 18.68
CA GLY A 252 -1.60 12.67 18.84
C GLY A 252 -0.97 11.95 17.64
N ASP A 253 0.11 11.22 17.90
CA ASP A 253 0.85 10.42 16.93
C ASP A 253 0.11 9.11 16.62
N PRO A 254 -0.26 8.83 15.35
CA PRO A 254 -0.95 7.59 14.97
C PRO A 254 -0.11 6.31 15.20
N CYS A 255 1.21 6.43 15.44
CA CYS A 255 2.09 5.29 15.72
C CYS A 255 2.00 4.78 17.17
N VAL A 256 1.50 5.59 18.10
CA VAL A 256 1.50 5.27 19.53
C VAL A 256 0.67 4.01 19.80
N GLY A 257 1.31 3.03 20.44
CA GLY A 257 0.66 1.77 20.82
C GLY A 257 0.62 0.71 19.72
N ILE A 258 1.14 0.98 18.50
CA ILE A 258 1.06 0.03 17.36
C ILE A 258 2.45 -0.28 16.80
N GLY A 259 3.24 0.75 16.51
CA GLY A 259 4.53 0.63 15.83
C GLY A 259 4.85 1.85 14.97
N GLU A 260 6.05 1.90 14.41
CA GLU A 260 6.51 3.07 13.63
C GLU A 260 6.35 2.90 12.11
N GLY A 261 5.74 1.81 11.62
CA GLY A 261 5.46 1.66 10.18
C GLY A 261 6.65 1.36 9.27
N TRP A 262 7.87 1.20 9.81
CA TRP A 262 9.04 0.78 9.03
C TRP A 262 8.95 -0.66 8.49
N GLU A 263 8.10 -1.47 9.12
CA GLU A 263 7.82 -2.84 8.73
C GLU A 263 6.36 -3.02 8.34
N SER A 264 6.12 -4.01 7.47
CA SER A 264 4.88 -4.17 6.73
C SER A 264 3.62 -4.32 7.60
N ALA A 265 3.71 -4.90 8.80
CA ALA A 265 2.56 -5.14 9.65
C ALA A 265 2.00 -3.84 10.25
N SER A 266 2.84 -3.09 10.97
CA SER A 266 2.50 -1.81 11.58
C SER A 266 2.18 -0.76 10.50
N ALA A 267 2.89 -0.73 9.37
CA ALA A 267 2.55 0.16 8.25
C ALA A 267 1.11 -0.07 7.77
N THR A 268 0.74 -1.34 7.59
CA THR A 268 -0.61 -1.75 7.20
C THR A 268 -1.63 -1.33 8.28
N ALA A 269 -1.38 -1.70 9.53
CA ALA A 269 -2.32 -1.44 10.62
C ALA A 269 -2.58 0.06 10.84
N ILE A 270 -1.53 0.88 10.87
CA ILE A 270 -1.65 2.34 11.06
C ILE A 270 -2.37 2.98 9.87
N ALA A 271 -2.07 2.56 8.64
CA ALA A 271 -2.74 3.11 7.47
C ALA A 271 -4.23 2.76 7.42
N LEU A 272 -4.61 1.55 7.85
CA LEU A 272 -6.01 1.15 7.98
C LEU A 272 -6.73 1.89 9.11
N LEU A 273 -6.05 2.15 10.24
CA LEU A 273 -6.53 3.04 11.30
C LEU A 273 -6.84 4.43 10.74
N VAL A 274 -5.90 5.04 10.02
CA VAL A 274 -6.11 6.37 9.40
C VAL A 274 -7.29 6.33 8.43
N ALA A 275 -7.40 5.29 7.60
CA ALA A 275 -8.51 5.15 6.66
C ALA A 275 -9.87 4.98 7.36
N ASP A 276 -9.92 4.30 8.50
CA ASP A 276 -11.12 4.19 9.33
C ASP A 276 -11.53 5.52 9.94
N MET A 277 -10.56 6.33 10.38
CA MET A 277 -10.86 7.67 10.89
C MET A 277 -11.29 8.65 9.78
N ALA A 278 -11.00 8.32 8.51
CA ALA A 278 -11.28 9.16 7.34
C ALA A 278 -12.53 8.75 6.53
N THR A 279 -13.09 7.58 6.82
CA THR A 279 -14.22 7.01 6.07
C THR A 279 -15.31 6.50 7.00
N ALA A 280 -16.54 6.42 6.50
CA ALA A 280 -17.68 5.98 7.31
C ALA A 280 -18.70 5.23 6.44
N PRO A 281 -19.46 4.30 7.03
CA PRO A 281 -20.49 3.56 6.31
C PRO A 281 -21.71 4.43 6.01
N GLY A 282 -22.35 4.17 4.87
CA GLY A 282 -23.59 4.82 4.47
C GLY A 282 -23.47 6.34 4.32
N ARG A 283 -24.32 7.08 5.05
CA ARG A 283 -24.38 8.56 5.07
C ARG A 283 -23.73 9.17 6.31
N ARG A 284 -23.11 8.37 7.17
CA ARG A 284 -22.42 8.88 8.37
C ARG A 284 -21.21 9.71 7.96
N ARG A 285 -20.81 10.63 8.84
CA ARG A 285 -19.61 11.44 8.66
C ARG A 285 -18.47 10.80 9.46
N ALA A 286 -17.32 10.65 8.83
CA ALA A 286 -16.10 10.22 9.50
C ALA A 286 -15.52 11.36 10.36
N PRO A 287 -14.73 11.03 11.41
CA PRO A 287 -14.06 12.05 12.23
C PRO A 287 -13.17 13.01 11.42
N LEU A 288 -12.43 12.47 10.45
CA LEU A 288 -11.57 13.21 9.52
C LEU A 288 -12.15 13.16 8.10
N ASN A 289 -11.88 14.18 7.29
CA ASN A 289 -11.96 14.01 5.84
C ASN A 289 -10.63 13.47 5.30
N GLY A 290 -10.58 13.01 4.05
CA GLY A 290 -9.37 12.42 3.48
C GLY A 290 -8.14 13.35 3.50
N ARG A 291 -8.30 14.68 3.37
CA ARG A 291 -7.17 15.61 3.44
C ARG A 291 -6.61 15.69 4.87
N ASP A 292 -7.49 15.83 5.86
CA ASP A 292 -7.09 15.93 7.26
C ASP A 292 -6.47 14.61 7.75
N ALA A 293 -6.95 13.47 7.24
CA ALA A 293 -6.37 12.17 7.48
C ALA A 293 -4.94 12.03 6.94
N LEU A 294 -4.66 12.54 5.73
CA LEU A 294 -3.28 12.56 5.20
C LEU A 294 -2.37 13.46 6.03
N ALA A 295 -2.89 14.60 6.50
CA ALA A 295 -2.14 15.48 7.39
C ALA A 295 -1.81 14.77 8.72
N TRP A 296 -2.77 14.07 9.32
CA TRP A 296 -2.57 13.30 10.54
C TRP A 296 -1.59 12.13 10.34
N ALA A 297 -1.75 11.35 9.27
CA ALA A 297 -0.83 10.26 8.92
C ALA A 297 0.62 10.72 8.73
N SER A 298 0.80 11.91 8.15
CA SER A 298 2.12 12.54 7.97
C SER A 298 2.68 13.12 9.27
N THR A 299 1.88 13.21 10.33
CA THR A 299 2.28 13.72 11.64
C THR A 299 2.59 12.55 12.57
N SER A 300 3.61 11.77 12.23
CA SER A 300 3.96 10.55 12.96
C SER A 300 5.46 10.48 13.28
N ASN A 301 5.82 9.73 14.32
CA ASN A 301 7.24 9.48 14.64
C ASN A 301 7.90 8.44 13.72
N GLY A 302 7.08 7.78 12.90
CA GLY A 302 7.46 6.63 12.09
C GLY A 302 7.77 6.96 10.63
N ASP A 303 7.55 5.96 9.79
CA ASP A 303 7.69 5.98 8.35
C ASP A 303 6.54 6.79 7.69
N SER A 304 6.60 8.10 7.88
CA SER A 304 5.46 9.00 7.68
C SER A 304 4.98 9.08 6.22
N ASP A 305 5.86 8.96 5.23
CA ASP A 305 5.50 8.88 3.81
C ASP A 305 4.82 7.57 3.50
N SER A 306 5.39 6.42 3.88
CA SER A 306 4.77 5.10 3.68
C SER A 306 3.39 5.00 4.33
N ILE A 307 3.25 5.44 5.59
CA ILE A 307 1.97 5.41 6.31
C ILE A 307 0.93 6.28 5.59
N ALA A 308 1.28 7.53 5.25
CA ALA A 308 0.36 8.44 4.58
C ALA A 308 0.02 7.99 3.15
N SER A 309 0.98 7.42 2.44
CA SER A 309 0.86 6.85 1.10
C SER A 309 -0.14 5.69 1.08
N ILE A 310 0.03 4.71 1.97
CA ILE A 310 -0.90 3.57 2.08
C ILE A 310 -2.29 4.05 2.49
N ALA A 311 -2.39 4.93 3.50
CA ALA A 311 -3.68 5.47 3.94
C ALA A 311 -4.40 6.20 2.80
N GLY A 312 -3.66 7.00 2.03
CA GLY A 312 -4.18 7.70 0.85
C GLY A 312 -4.68 6.75 -0.23
N ALA A 313 -3.99 5.63 -0.46
CA ALA A 313 -4.42 4.60 -1.39
C ALA A 313 -5.77 3.98 -0.97
N VAL A 314 -5.88 3.57 0.30
CA VAL A 314 -7.09 2.95 0.87
C VAL A 314 -8.27 3.93 0.85
N ILE A 315 -8.08 5.15 1.35
CA ILE A 315 -9.10 6.21 1.35
C ILE A 315 -9.55 6.53 -0.08
N GLY A 316 -8.61 6.62 -1.02
CA GLY A 316 -8.91 6.86 -2.42
C GLY A 316 -9.73 5.74 -3.06
N ALA A 317 -9.33 4.48 -2.83
CA ALA A 317 -10.01 3.29 -3.35
C ALA A 317 -11.45 3.13 -2.82
N ALA A 318 -11.75 3.69 -1.65
CA ALA A 318 -13.08 3.72 -1.05
C ALA A 318 -14.09 4.61 -1.79
N HIS A 319 -13.64 5.47 -2.71
CA HIS A 319 -14.47 6.47 -3.38
C HIS A 319 -14.52 6.30 -4.89
N THR A 320 -15.72 6.18 -5.45
CA THR A 320 -15.98 5.98 -6.89
C THR A 320 -16.17 7.29 -7.67
N GLY A 321 -16.21 8.43 -6.99
CA GLY A 321 -16.37 9.74 -7.64
C GLY A 321 -15.04 10.33 -8.13
N ASP A 322 -14.98 10.76 -9.39
CA ASP A 322 -13.78 11.34 -10.03
C ASP A 322 -13.21 12.60 -9.34
N ARG A 323 -13.99 13.24 -8.47
CA ARG A 323 -13.63 14.50 -7.80
C ARG A 323 -13.54 14.40 -6.28
N TYR A 324 -13.42 13.19 -5.72
CA TYR A 324 -13.35 12.99 -4.26
C TYR A 324 -12.32 13.92 -3.59
N TRP A 325 -11.05 13.86 -4.01
CA TRP A 325 -9.97 14.67 -3.44
C TRP A 325 -10.16 16.17 -3.63
N ALA A 326 -10.72 16.60 -4.77
CA ALA A 326 -11.06 18.01 -4.96
C ALA A 326 -12.14 18.47 -3.96
N GLY A 327 -13.10 17.59 -3.64
CA GLY A 327 -14.13 17.82 -2.63
C GLY A 327 -13.58 17.96 -1.21
N THR A 328 -12.45 17.32 -0.88
CA THR A 328 -11.72 17.50 0.39
C THR A 328 -10.74 18.67 0.36
N LYS A 329 -10.75 19.48 -0.72
CA LYS A 329 -9.81 20.58 -0.97
C LYS A 329 -8.34 20.11 -1.05
N LEU A 330 -8.09 18.85 -1.38
CA LEU A 330 -6.77 18.31 -1.65
C LEU A 330 -6.40 18.58 -3.12
N ASN A 331 -5.42 19.46 -3.34
CA ASN A 331 -4.99 19.89 -4.67
C ASN A 331 -3.45 19.79 -4.79
N PRO A 332 -2.90 18.58 -4.93
CA PRO A 332 -1.47 18.36 -4.94
C PRO A 332 -0.84 18.90 -6.23
N ARG A 333 0.36 19.47 -6.13
CA ARG A 333 1.15 19.96 -7.26
C ARG A 333 2.41 19.12 -7.43
N PHE A 334 2.27 17.96 -8.06
CA PHE A 334 3.40 17.06 -8.32
C PHE A 334 4.36 17.61 -9.38
N GLU A 335 5.58 17.08 -9.40
CA GLU A 335 6.55 17.34 -10.47
C GLU A 335 5.97 16.92 -11.84
N PRO A 336 6.31 17.62 -12.95
CA PRO A 336 5.67 17.39 -14.24
C PRO A 336 5.68 15.94 -14.73
N ARG A 337 6.78 15.20 -14.49
CA ARG A 337 6.93 13.78 -14.84
C ARG A 337 5.85 12.94 -14.16
N TYR A 338 5.75 13.02 -12.83
CA TYR A 338 4.80 12.23 -12.04
C TYR A 338 3.37 12.72 -12.18
N ALA A 339 3.16 14.03 -12.32
CA ALA A 339 1.85 14.59 -12.66
C ALA A 339 1.33 14.05 -14.00
N LYS A 340 2.21 13.82 -14.99
CA LYS A 340 1.83 13.19 -16.27
C LYS A 340 1.52 11.69 -16.08
N ALA A 341 2.38 10.96 -15.37
CA ALA A 341 2.20 9.53 -15.10
C ALA A 341 0.87 9.25 -14.37
N LEU A 342 0.61 9.92 -13.24
CA LEU A 342 -0.61 9.76 -12.45
C LEU A 342 -1.89 10.12 -13.23
N ARG A 343 -1.81 11.08 -14.16
CA ARG A 343 -2.95 11.47 -15.01
C ARG A 343 -3.27 10.41 -16.06
N ASN A 344 -2.25 9.74 -16.58
CA ASN A 344 -2.35 8.74 -17.64
C ASN A 344 -2.68 7.35 -17.10
N ALA A 345 -2.16 7.00 -15.92
CA ALA A 345 -2.25 5.66 -15.33
C ALA A 345 -3.68 5.06 -15.31
N PRO A 346 -4.76 5.79 -14.96
CA PRO A 346 -6.11 5.21 -14.98
C PRO A 346 -6.60 4.81 -16.38
N SER A 347 -6.04 5.41 -17.44
CA SER A 347 -6.41 5.07 -18.82
C SER A 347 -5.62 3.89 -19.36
N SER A 348 -4.31 3.82 -19.06
CA SER A 348 -3.49 2.65 -19.39
C SER A 348 -3.91 1.41 -18.61
N ALA A 349 -4.34 1.58 -17.35
CA ALA A 349 -4.78 0.49 -16.49
C ALA A 349 -6.05 -0.23 -16.96
N ARG A 350 -6.76 0.24 -18.01
CA ARG A 350 -7.90 -0.51 -18.60
C ARG A 350 -7.57 -1.95 -18.95
N SER A 351 -6.29 -2.21 -19.18
CA SER A 351 -5.73 -3.47 -19.62
C SER A 351 -5.58 -4.48 -18.47
N PHE A 352 -5.66 -4.04 -17.20
CA PHE A 352 -5.57 -4.92 -16.03
C PHE A 352 -6.61 -4.61 -14.93
N LEU A 353 -7.40 -3.53 -15.02
CA LEU A 353 -8.43 -3.25 -14.01
C LEU A 353 -9.65 -4.16 -14.20
N ALA A 354 -10.14 -4.68 -13.08
CA ALA A 354 -11.40 -5.43 -12.98
C ALA A 354 -12.66 -4.55 -13.17
#